data_AF-H2CG43-F1
#
_entry.id   AF-H2CG43-F1
#
_cell.length_a   1.000
_cell.length_b   1.000
_cell.length_c   1.000
_cell.angle_alpha   90.00
_cell.angle_beta   90.00
_cell.angle_gamma   90.00
#
_symmetry.space_group_name_H-M   'P 1'
#
loop_
_entity.id
_entity.type
_entity.pdbx_description
1 polymer ?
#
loop_
_entity_poly.entity_id
_entity_poly.type
_entity_poly.pdbx_seq_one_letter_code
_entity_poly.pdbx_strand_id
1 'polypeptide(L)'
;MPRIPLLIVSTLLLIGPGCITNPPETSDPDPFADNDQAALSAFERIKSRGETLPDSERYRMLFNRPPFDDTASPILSRLSQGRYPVADAGSNPRWQKAESCARCHEKEFGAWKKSLHSQAFTNARFYHAFQLEPMAWCMNCHAPYWYNSGHAAEARPIRPIQEIYQTDKRQYVVHRPHATDRLPSYREDYDYDDLRSPQNEEGVSCAVCHVRNDVVYTGRPVTSEMATKAGADDGHELRHDPILRSPDLCAGCHEFNFPDRVSPFIAYSPHPMQATVSEFLAHRQKGSAPATTCTGCHLRQDAHIASPLSHREAIPHVIQIRFHTRQSLLKMQIRIPRIGHPFPTGDLFRQVRVRAFSDGGRELLDYRIARIVNNATLKIESDTRLLPVNQTIDTELVFPLREAPSRCEVEYLFEGRIEHTLPRAMPDEEKRIVLFSGPCK
;
A
#
# COMPACT_ATOMS: atom_id res chain seq x y z
N MET A 1 62.92 -9.11 33.84
CA MET A 1 61.51 -8.67 33.77
C MET A 1 60.85 -9.37 32.59
N PRO A 2 60.00 -10.40 32.80
CA PRO A 2 59.58 -11.28 31.73
C PRO A 2 58.23 -10.87 31.10
N ARG A 3 58.23 -10.89 29.77
CA ARG A 3 57.17 -11.20 28.79
C ARG A 3 55.73 -11.31 29.31
N ILE A 4 54.87 -10.39 28.87
CA ILE A 4 53.40 -10.53 28.87
C ILE A 4 53.00 -11.44 27.69
N PRO A 5 52.20 -12.51 27.91
CA PRO A 5 51.74 -13.38 26.86
C PRO A 5 50.44 -12.88 26.21
N LEU A 6 50.35 -13.20 24.92
CA LEU A 6 49.17 -13.24 24.06
C LEU A 6 48.04 -14.02 24.76
N LEU A 7 46.86 -13.40 24.94
CA LEU A 7 45.64 -14.10 25.32
C LEU A 7 44.64 -14.00 24.16
N ILE A 8 44.64 -15.07 23.37
CA ILE A 8 43.59 -15.45 22.43
C ILE A 8 42.36 -15.78 23.28
N VAL A 9 41.31 -14.98 23.18
CA VAL A 9 39.95 -15.40 23.57
C VAL A 9 39.13 -15.44 22.29
N SER A 10 39.02 -16.66 21.79
CA SER A 10 38.03 -17.08 20.80
C SER A 10 36.65 -16.96 21.44
N THR A 11 35.74 -16.19 20.84
CA THR A 11 34.30 -16.35 21.09
C THR A 11 33.60 -16.23 19.75
N LEU A 12 32.94 -17.34 19.41
CA LEU A 12 32.30 -17.64 18.15
C LEU A 12 31.39 -16.50 17.66
N LEU A 13 31.57 -16.17 16.38
CA LEU A 13 30.48 -15.69 15.54
C LEU A 13 29.32 -16.69 15.60
N LEU A 14 28.22 -16.33 16.23
CA LEU A 14 26.91 -16.87 15.85
C LEU A 14 26.43 -16.09 14.63
N ILE A 15 26.97 -16.47 13.47
CA ILE A 15 26.24 -16.37 12.21
C ILE A 15 25.06 -17.32 12.38
N GLY A 16 23.89 -16.78 12.73
CA GLY A 16 22.65 -17.55 12.68
C GLY A 16 22.46 -18.09 11.25
N PRO A 17 22.03 -19.35 11.08
CA PRO A 17 21.96 -19.97 9.77
C PRO A 17 20.99 -19.19 8.88
N GLY A 18 21.40 -19.04 7.62
CA GLY A 18 20.56 -18.54 6.56
C GLY A 18 19.23 -19.30 6.52
N CYS A 19 18.19 -18.59 6.10
CA CYS A 19 16.82 -19.09 5.98
C CYS A 19 16.73 -20.28 5.02
N ILE A 20 17.04 -21.48 5.49
CA ILE A 20 16.41 -22.72 5.07
C ILE A 20 15.61 -23.18 6.28
N THR A 21 14.44 -22.60 6.46
CA THR A 21 13.35 -23.26 7.19
C THR A 21 12.16 -23.19 6.27
N ASN A 22 11.85 -24.33 5.66
CA ASN A 22 10.61 -24.52 4.92
C ASN A 22 9.44 -24.01 5.77
N PRO A 23 8.46 -23.28 5.19
CA PRO A 23 7.19 -23.11 5.87
C PRO A 23 6.62 -24.52 6.18
N PRO A 24 5.86 -24.70 7.26
CA PRO A 24 5.13 -25.95 7.44
C PRO A 24 4.30 -26.20 6.18
N GLU A 25 4.48 -27.38 5.58
CA GLU A 25 3.68 -27.89 4.48
C GLU A 25 2.24 -28.07 4.96
N THR A 26 1.49 -26.98 4.98
CA THR A 26 0.04 -27.02 4.78
C THR A 26 -0.19 -26.25 3.50
N SER A 27 -0.10 -26.95 2.38
CA SER A 27 -0.62 -26.48 1.10
C SER A 27 -2.14 -26.41 1.20
N ASP A 28 -2.66 -25.40 1.90
CA ASP A 28 -4.06 -25.04 1.74
C ASP A 28 -4.21 -24.49 0.31
N PRO A 29 -5.08 -25.07 -0.52
CA PRO A 29 -5.35 -24.54 -1.85
C PRO A 29 -5.84 -23.09 -1.71
N ASP A 30 -5.31 -22.20 -2.54
CA ASP A 30 -5.73 -20.79 -2.61
C ASP A 30 -7.25 -20.75 -2.90
N PRO A 31 -8.11 -20.39 -1.94
CA PRO A 31 -9.56 -20.46 -2.10
C PRO A 31 -10.09 -19.43 -3.11
N PHE A 32 -9.21 -18.58 -3.66
CA PHE A 32 -9.51 -17.59 -4.69
C PHE A 32 -8.96 -17.97 -6.08
N ALA A 33 -8.38 -19.16 -6.23
CA ALA A 33 -7.89 -19.68 -7.52
C ALA A 33 -8.99 -19.68 -8.61
N ASP A 34 -10.24 -19.89 -8.22
CA ASP A 34 -11.40 -19.91 -9.12
C ASP A 34 -11.80 -18.50 -9.62
N ASN A 35 -11.65 -17.47 -8.79
CA ASN A 35 -11.87 -16.07 -9.19
C ASN A 35 -10.78 -15.57 -10.13
N ASP A 36 -9.55 -16.03 -9.92
CA ASP A 36 -8.46 -15.82 -10.87
C ASP A 36 -8.72 -16.59 -12.18
N GLN A 37 -9.28 -17.82 -12.13
CA GLN A 37 -9.69 -18.59 -13.31
C GLN A 37 -10.81 -17.93 -14.13
N ALA A 38 -11.76 -17.25 -13.51
CA ALA A 38 -12.80 -16.51 -14.23
C ALA A 38 -12.20 -15.37 -15.07
N ALA A 39 -11.27 -14.60 -14.51
CA ALA A 39 -10.50 -13.59 -15.23
C ALA A 39 -9.61 -14.22 -16.33
N LEU A 40 -8.99 -15.37 -16.05
CA LEU A 40 -8.18 -16.13 -17.01
C LEU A 40 -9.01 -16.66 -18.19
N SER A 41 -10.24 -17.10 -17.96
CA SER A 41 -11.12 -17.59 -19.02
C SER A 41 -11.53 -16.50 -20.01
N ALA A 42 -11.68 -15.25 -19.53
CA ALA A 42 -11.90 -14.09 -20.39
C ALA A 42 -10.66 -13.77 -21.25
N PHE A 43 -9.47 -13.97 -20.69
CA PHE A 43 -8.18 -13.76 -21.35
C PHE A 43 -7.86 -14.82 -22.42
N GLU A 44 -8.10 -16.10 -22.13
CA GLU A 44 -7.94 -17.22 -23.07
C GLU A 44 -8.86 -17.08 -24.30
N ARG A 45 -10.09 -16.60 -24.10
CA ARG A 45 -11.06 -16.31 -25.18
C ARG A 45 -10.63 -15.18 -26.13
N ILE A 46 -9.77 -14.26 -25.67
CA ILE A 46 -9.21 -13.17 -26.49
C ILE A 46 -7.97 -13.67 -27.24
N LYS A 47 -7.13 -14.46 -26.57
CA LYS A 47 -5.95 -15.10 -27.16
C LYS A 47 -6.32 -16.07 -28.29
N SER A 48 -7.44 -16.79 -28.16
CA SER A 48 -7.96 -17.68 -29.22
C SER A 48 -8.46 -16.94 -30.46
N ARG A 49 -8.56 -15.60 -30.44
CA ARG A 49 -8.91 -14.75 -31.59
C ARG A 49 -7.68 -14.12 -32.27
N GLY A 50 -6.47 -14.41 -31.80
CA GLY A 50 -5.23 -13.93 -32.43
C GLY A 50 -4.87 -12.47 -32.15
N GLU A 51 -5.55 -11.80 -31.23
CA GLU A 51 -5.29 -10.41 -30.87
C GLU A 51 -4.29 -10.33 -29.69
N THR A 52 -3.17 -9.64 -29.89
CA THR A 52 -2.25 -9.27 -28.80
C THR A 52 -2.68 -7.93 -28.23
N LEU A 53 -3.30 -7.95 -27.04
CA LEU A 53 -3.65 -6.71 -26.34
C LEU A 53 -2.38 -6.05 -25.77
N PRO A 54 -2.19 -4.72 -25.94
CA PRO A 54 -1.15 -3.98 -25.25
C PRO A 54 -1.32 -4.09 -23.72
N ASP A 55 -0.23 -4.04 -22.96
CA ASP A 55 -0.27 -4.20 -21.49
C ASP A 55 -1.27 -3.26 -20.81
N SER A 56 -1.44 -2.03 -21.33
CA SER A 56 -2.45 -1.06 -20.85
C SER A 56 -3.90 -1.55 -20.92
N GLU A 57 -4.23 -2.41 -21.89
CA GLU A 57 -5.58 -2.95 -22.07
C GLU A 57 -5.82 -4.20 -21.20
N ARG A 58 -4.76 -5.00 -20.96
CA ARG A 58 -4.76 -6.04 -19.92
C ARG A 58 -4.96 -5.46 -18.52
N TYR A 59 -4.26 -4.38 -18.22
CA TYR A 59 -4.46 -3.63 -16.99
C TYR A 59 -5.91 -3.15 -16.89
N ARG A 60 -6.45 -2.51 -17.94
CA ARG A 60 -7.84 -2.01 -17.97
C ARG A 60 -8.91 -3.09 -17.69
N MET A 61 -8.68 -4.34 -18.08
CA MET A 61 -9.58 -5.46 -17.75
C MET A 61 -9.48 -5.94 -16.30
N LEU A 62 -8.32 -5.80 -15.66
CA LEU A 62 -8.15 -6.06 -14.21
C LEU A 62 -8.76 -4.93 -13.36
N PHE A 63 -8.66 -3.68 -13.81
CA PHE A 63 -9.28 -2.50 -13.16
C PHE A 63 -10.81 -2.44 -13.27
N ASN A 64 -11.38 -3.11 -14.27
CA ASN A 64 -12.83 -3.24 -14.45
C ASN A 64 -13.39 -4.54 -13.86
N ARG A 65 -12.69 -5.17 -12.90
CA ARG A 65 -13.30 -6.25 -12.11
C ARG A 65 -14.66 -5.75 -11.60
N PRO A 66 -15.77 -6.50 -11.83
CA PRO A 66 -17.04 -6.11 -11.25
C PRO A 66 -16.84 -5.90 -9.76
N PRO A 67 -17.46 -4.85 -9.18
CA PRO A 67 -17.31 -4.60 -7.76
C PRO A 67 -17.71 -5.90 -7.00
N PHE A 68 -16.84 -6.30 -6.07
CA PHE A 68 -16.80 -7.63 -5.44
C PHE A 68 -18.16 -8.06 -4.90
N ASP A 69 -18.56 -9.32 -5.02
CA ASP A 69 -19.82 -9.77 -4.40
C ASP A 69 -19.79 -9.53 -2.87
N ASP A 70 -20.54 -8.54 -2.41
CA ASP A 70 -20.61 -8.13 -0.99
C ASP A 70 -21.18 -9.24 -0.09
N THR A 71 -21.79 -10.27 -0.69
CA THR A 71 -22.24 -11.47 0.04
C THR A 71 -21.12 -12.45 0.35
N ALA A 72 -19.98 -12.35 -0.34
CA ALA A 72 -18.86 -13.28 -0.16
C ALA A 72 -17.97 -12.94 1.05
N SER A 73 -17.92 -11.68 1.49
CA SER A 73 -17.15 -11.25 2.67
C SER A 73 -17.72 -9.97 3.32
N PRO A 74 -18.08 -10.01 4.62
CA PRO A 74 -18.48 -8.81 5.38
C PRO A 74 -17.37 -7.74 5.48
N ILE A 75 -16.11 -8.12 5.28
CA ILE A 75 -14.96 -7.22 5.38
C ILE A 75 -14.80 -6.40 4.09
N LEU A 76 -14.93 -7.06 2.94
CA LEU A 76 -14.78 -6.41 1.62
C LEU A 76 -15.89 -5.43 1.29
N SER A 77 -17.13 -5.72 1.71
CA SER A 77 -18.30 -4.88 1.38
C SER A 77 -18.17 -3.42 1.85
N ARG A 78 -17.20 -3.14 2.73
CA ARG A 78 -16.91 -1.80 3.28
C ARG A 78 -15.57 -1.20 2.82
N LEU A 79 -14.72 -1.95 2.13
CA LEU A 79 -13.44 -1.45 1.59
C LEU A 79 -13.60 -1.11 0.11
N SER A 80 -14.07 0.12 -0.12
CA SER A 80 -14.76 0.50 -1.35
C SER A 80 -13.88 1.15 -2.43
N GLN A 81 -12.55 0.97 -2.34
CA GLN A 81 -11.57 1.72 -3.14
C GLN A 81 -11.81 3.22 -2.98
N GLY A 82 -11.91 3.72 -1.75
CA GLY A 82 -12.12 5.14 -1.47
C GLY A 82 -13.52 5.70 -1.78
N ARG A 83 -14.49 4.93 -2.29
CA ARG A 83 -15.84 5.44 -2.63
C ARG A 83 -16.71 5.77 -1.43
N TYR A 84 -16.49 5.09 -0.31
CA TYR A 84 -17.27 5.14 0.91
C TYR A 84 -16.37 4.90 2.13
N PRO A 85 -16.68 5.51 3.28
CA PRO A 85 -16.02 5.17 4.53
C PRO A 85 -16.33 3.73 4.93
N VAL A 86 -15.51 3.19 5.83
CA VAL A 86 -15.86 1.99 6.60
C VAL A 86 -16.91 2.41 7.64
N ALA A 87 -18.18 2.38 7.23
CA ALA A 87 -19.31 2.68 8.10
C ALA A 87 -19.68 1.43 8.90
N ASP A 88 -19.48 1.49 10.21
CA ASP A 88 -19.82 0.43 11.16
C ASP A 88 -20.45 1.08 12.41
N ALA A 89 -21.37 2.03 12.17
CA ALA A 89 -21.93 2.93 13.17
C ALA A 89 -22.78 2.21 14.25
N GLY A 90 -23.13 0.93 14.03
CA GLY A 90 -23.78 0.08 15.01
C GLY A 90 -22.83 -0.66 15.94
N SER A 91 -21.52 -0.63 15.67
CA SER A 91 -20.53 -1.32 16.49
C SER A 91 -20.36 -0.64 17.85
N ASN A 92 -20.17 -1.47 18.87
CA ASN A 92 -19.76 -1.13 20.20
C ASN A 92 -18.50 -0.25 20.15
N PRO A 93 -18.54 0.97 20.73
CA PRO A 93 -17.39 1.88 20.80
C PRO A 93 -16.12 1.24 21.37
N ARG A 94 -16.26 0.17 22.16
CA ARG A 94 -15.14 -0.63 22.66
C ARG A 94 -14.22 -1.12 21.54
N TRP A 95 -14.74 -1.48 20.37
CA TRP A 95 -13.95 -2.09 19.28
C TRP A 95 -13.50 -1.08 18.22
N GLN A 96 -13.82 0.19 18.40
CA GLN A 96 -13.55 1.25 17.41
C GLN A 96 -12.17 1.91 17.60
N LYS A 97 -11.54 1.75 18.76
CA LYS A 97 -10.24 2.33 19.10
C LYS A 97 -9.16 1.28 19.21
N ALA A 98 -7.98 1.58 18.66
CA ALA A 98 -6.82 0.70 18.71
C ALA A 98 -6.33 0.45 20.15
N GLU A 99 -6.46 1.40 21.07
CA GLU A 99 -6.04 1.19 22.47
C GLU A 99 -6.83 0.09 23.18
N SER A 100 -8.09 -0.15 22.78
CA SER A 100 -8.87 -1.26 23.34
C SER A 100 -8.28 -2.62 22.99
N CYS A 101 -7.70 -2.74 21.78
CA CYS A 101 -7.02 -3.95 21.32
C CYS A 101 -5.69 -4.15 22.06
N ALA A 102 -4.97 -3.06 22.37
CA ALA A 102 -3.66 -3.09 23.02
C ALA A 102 -3.65 -3.80 24.38
N ARG A 103 -4.81 -3.87 25.07
CA ARG A 103 -4.94 -4.58 26.36
C ARG A 103 -4.58 -6.07 26.27
N CYS A 104 -4.86 -6.71 25.14
CA CYS A 104 -4.57 -8.13 24.90
C CYS A 104 -3.57 -8.34 23.76
N HIS A 105 -3.45 -7.38 22.84
CA HIS A 105 -2.63 -7.44 21.61
C HIS A 105 -1.53 -6.37 21.61
N GLU A 106 -0.77 -6.27 22.71
CA GLU A 106 0.27 -5.24 22.89
C GLU A 106 1.32 -5.28 21.78
N LYS A 107 1.74 -6.48 21.37
CA LYS A 107 2.76 -6.67 20.31
C LYS A 107 2.27 -6.12 18.97
N GLU A 108 1.06 -6.53 18.56
CA GLU A 108 0.45 -6.10 17.31
C GLU A 108 0.17 -4.59 17.33
N PHE A 109 -0.36 -4.07 18.43
CA PHE A 109 -0.60 -2.64 18.62
C PHE A 109 0.70 -1.82 18.53
N GLY A 110 1.74 -2.21 19.27
CA GLY A 110 3.00 -1.50 19.31
C GLY A 110 3.70 -1.44 17.95
N ALA A 111 3.45 -2.43 17.10
CA ALA A 111 4.05 -2.52 15.79
C ALA A 111 3.17 -1.87 14.69
N TRP A 112 1.84 -1.93 14.80
CA TRP A 112 0.91 -1.06 14.06
C TRP A 112 1.20 0.43 14.31
N LYS A 113 1.41 0.84 15.55
CA LYS A 113 1.67 2.25 15.94
C LYS A 113 2.94 2.83 15.30
N LYS A 114 3.86 1.98 14.85
CA LYS A 114 5.08 2.37 14.13
C LYS A 114 4.93 2.32 12.60
N SER A 115 3.77 1.89 12.12
CA SER A 115 3.49 1.73 10.69
C SER A 115 3.00 3.03 10.05
N LEU A 116 3.16 3.13 8.73
CA LEU A 116 2.58 4.23 7.95
C LEU A 116 1.04 4.20 7.92
N HIS A 117 0.41 3.05 8.19
CA HIS A 117 -1.04 2.93 8.31
C HIS A 117 -1.56 3.71 9.53
N SER A 118 -0.89 3.60 10.68
CA SER A 118 -1.24 4.39 11.88
C SER A 118 -1.02 5.89 11.71
N GLN A 119 -0.17 6.28 10.75
CA GLN A 119 0.18 7.67 10.46
C GLN A 119 -0.54 8.21 9.22
N ALA A 120 -1.44 7.43 8.62
CA ALA A 120 -2.00 7.74 7.30
C ALA A 120 -2.71 9.11 7.29
N PHE A 121 -3.39 9.47 8.37
CA PHE A 121 -4.06 10.77 8.55
C PHE A 121 -3.16 11.87 9.13
N THR A 122 -2.16 11.52 9.94
CA THR A 122 -1.40 12.49 10.74
C THR A 122 -0.08 12.93 10.09
N ASN A 123 0.40 12.22 9.07
CA ASN A 123 1.65 12.59 8.39
C ASN A 123 1.54 13.93 7.64
N ALA A 124 2.66 14.64 7.53
CA ALA A 124 2.68 15.99 6.98
C ALA A 124 2.30 16.06 5.49
N ARG A 125 2.55 14.98 4.72
CA ARG A 125 2.17 14.92 3.30
C ARG A 125 0.65 14.91 3.13
N PHE A 126 -0.03 14.05 3.89
CA PHE A 126 -1.48 14.00 3.88
C PHE A 126 -2.08 15.32 4.32
N TYR A 127 -1.62 15.88 5.44
CA TYR A 127 -2.07 17.19 5.92
C TYR A 127 -1.97 18.25 4.81
N HIS A 128 -0.80 18.36 4.16
CA HIS A 128 -0.61 19.32 3.07
C HIS A 128 -1.52 19.05 1.87
N ALA A 129 -1.62 17.81 1.39
CA ALA A 129 -2.47 17.46 0.26
C ALA A 129 -3.96 17.70 0.55
N PHE A 130 -4.40 17.36 1.76
CA PHE A 130 -5.78 17.53 2.19
C PHE A 130 -6.17 19.00 2.31
N GLN A 131 -5.26 19.87 2.75
CA GLN A 131 -5.49 21.32 2.77
C GLN A 131 -5.69 21.92 1.36
N LEU A 132 -5.11 21.30 0.33
CA LEU A 132 -5.30 21.71 -1.06
C LEU A 132 -6.60 21.16 -1.64
N GLU A 133 -6.94 19.92 -1.31
CA GLU A 133 -8.10 19.20 -1.84
C GLU A 133 -8.83 18.41 -0.72
N PRO A 134 -9.61 19.10 0.12
CA PRO A 134 -10.23 18.52 1.32
C PRO A 134 -11.47 17.69 1.00
N MET A 135 -11.25 16.55 0.33
CA MET A 135 -12.32 15.66 -0.09
C MET A 135 -12.46 14.44 0.83
N ALA A 136 -13.70 14.04 1.11
CA ALA A 136 -13.97 12.80 1.87
C ALA A 136 -13.40 11.53 1.19
N TRP A 137 -13.15 11.58 -0.12
CA TRP A 137 -12.41 10.52 -0.83
C TRP A 137 -11.04 10.24 -0.19
N CYS A 138 -10.29 11.29 0.18
CA CYS A 138 -9.01 11.18 0.88
C CYS A 138 -9.17 10.45 2.22
N MET A 139 -10.21 10.80 2.98
CA MET A 139 -10.50 10.22 4.29
C MET A 139 -10.84 8.73 4.21
N ASN A 140 -11.50 8.28 3.14
CA ASN A 140 -11.88 6.89 2.95
C ASN A 140 -10.69 5.93 2.82
N CYS A 141 -9.47 6.44 2.57
CA CYS A 141 -8.23 5.68 2.58
C CYS A 141 -7.33 6.03 3.78
N HIS A 142 -7.29 7.30 4.20
CA HIS A 142 -6.33 7.79 5.20
C HIS A 142 -6.83 7.76 6.65
N ALA A 143 -8.14 7.77 6.86
CA ALA A 143 -8.77 7.50 8.15
C ALA A 143 -10.11 6.80 7.91
N PRO A 144 -10.15 5.57 7.34
CA PRO A 144 -11.38 5.01 6.75
C PRO A 144 -12.56 4.88 7.73
N TYR A 145 -12.28 4.88 9.03
CA TYR A 145 -13.26 4.82 10.10
C TYR A 145 -13.85 6.20 10.50
N TRP A 146 -13.52 7.26 9.77
CA TRP A 146 -13.86 8.65 10.12
C TRP A 146 -15.34 8.95 10.28
N TYR A 147 -16.20 8.22 9.57
CA TYR A 147 -17.63 8.33 9.71
C TYR A 147 -18.13 7.97 11.12
N ASN A 148 -17.42 7.08 11.82
CA ASN A 148 -17.78 6.61 13.16
C ASN A 148 -17.29 7.58 14.27
N SER A 149 -16.50 8.60 13.94
CA SER A 149 -15.92 9.56 14.89
C SER A 149 -16.89 10.65 15.41
N GLY A 150 -18.16 10.59 15.04
CA GLY A 150 -19.17 11.59 15.46
C GLY A 150 -19.21 12.87 14.62
N HIS A 151 -18.19 13.18 13.82
CA HIS A 151 -18.21 14.30 12.85
C HIS A 151 -19.25 14.13 11.74
N ALA A 152 -19.71 12.89 11.53
CA ALA A 152 -20.88 12.57 10.71
C ALA A 152 -22.21 13.13 11.25
N ALA A 153 -22.31 13.46 12.55
CA ALA A 153 -23.54 13.94 13.15
C ALA A 153 -23.93 15.37 12.68
N GLU A 154 -22.96 16.16 12.21
CA GLU A 154 -23.19 17.50 11.66
C GLU A 154 -23.30 17.52 10.12
N ALA A 155 -22.85 16.44 9.45
CA ALA A 155 -23.18 16.16 8.06
C ALA A 155 -24.64 15.68 7.98
N ARG A 156 -25.59 16.62 8.00
CA ARG A 156 -27.03 16.36 7.94
C ARG A 156 -27.33 15.26 6.90
N PRO A 157 -27.84 14.08 7.29
CA PRO A 157 -28.17 13.03 6.33
C PRO A 157 -29.36 13.49 5.49
N ILE A 158 -29.14 13.85 4.23
CA ILE A 158 -30.21 14.17 3.30
C ILE A 158 -30.57 12.89 2.55
N ARG A 159 -31.63 12.23 3.04
CA ARG A 159 -32.40 11.13 2.43
C ARG A 159 -31.83 9.71 2.57
N PRO A 160 -32.71 8.68 2.59
CA PRO A 160 -32.32 7.28 2.44
C PRO A 160 -31.62 7.08 1.09
N ILE A 161 -30.56 6.28 1.11
CA ILE A 161 -29.75 5.86 -0.05
C ILE A 161 -30.62 5.51 -1.27
N GLN A 162 -31.78 4.88 -1.07
CA GLN A 162 -32.75 4.48 -2.10
C GLN A 162 -33.20 5.60 -3.08
N GLU A 163 -33.35 6.85 -2.61
CA GLU A 163 -33.92 7.94 -3.42
C GLU A 163 -32.91 8.55 -4.41
N ILE A 164 -31.61 8.47 -4.12
CA ILE A 164 -30.55 9.05 -4.96
C ILE A 164 -30.28 8.17 -6.20
N TYR A 165 -30.49 6.85 -6.11
CA TYR A 165 -30.30 5.92 -7.24
C TYR A 165 -31.34 6.06 -8.36
N GLN A 166 -32.51 6.66 -8.10
CA GLN A 166 -33.59 6.70 -9.08
C GLN A 166 -33.44 7.83 -10.12
N THR A 167 -32.57 8.82 -9.87
CA THR A 167 -32.46 10.01 -10.73
C THR A 167 -31.34 9.97 -11.76
N ASP A 168 -30.35 9.06 -11.67
CA ASP A 168 -29.22 9.02 -12.60
C ASP A 168 -29.21 7.72 -13.44
N LYS A 169 -29.76 7.81 -14.66
CA LYS A 169 -29.87 6.68 -15.61
C LYS A 169 -28.57 6.40 -16.40
N ARG A 170 -27.42 6.97 -16.01
CA ARG A 170 -26.14 6.66 -16.66
C ARG A 170 -25.38 5.62 -15.84
N GLN A 171 -25.62 4.36 -16.21
CA GLN A 171 -25.05 3.16 -15.60
C GLN A 171 -23.51 3.15 -15.68
N TYR A 172 -22.86 3.42 -14.56
CA TYR A 172 -21.72 2.63 -14.10
C TYR A 172 -22.15 1.99 -12.79
N VAL A 173 -21.95 0.68 -12.64
CA VAL A 173 -22.44 -0.11 -11.50
C VAL A 173 -21.74 0.37 -10.23
N VAL A 174 -22.34 1.34 -9.55
CA VAL A 174 -22.00 1.71 -8.18
C VAL A 174 -22.66 0.68 -7.28
N HIS A 175 -21.85 -0.07 -6.53
CA HIS A 175 -22.35 -1.00 -5.52
C HIS A 175 -23.37 -0.32 -4.62
N ARG A 176 -24.44 -1.05 -4.30
CA ARG A 176 -25.49 -0.60 -3.39
C ARG A 176 -24.99 -0.77 -1.96
N PRO A 177 -24.84 0.31 -1.17
CA PRO A 177 -24.81 0.18 0.28
C PRO A 177 -26.07 -0.56 0.74
N HIS A 178 -26.02 -1.26 1.86
CA HIS A 178 -27.20 -1.89 2.43
C HIS A 178 -28.31 -0.82 2.64
N ALA A 179 -29.55 -1.18 2.34
CA ALA A 179 -30.70 -0.26 2.29
C ALA A 179 -30.98 0.51 3.61
N THR A 180 -30.31 0.13 4.70
CA THR A 180 -30.44 0.71 6.04
C THR A 180 -29.35 1.72 6.40
N ASP A 181 -28.27 1.83 5.62
CA ASP A 181 -27.15 2.70 5.97
C ASP A 181 -27.48 4.18 5.67
N ARG A 182 -27.20 5.07 6.61
CA ARG A 182 -27.15 6.52 6.35
C ARG A 182 -25.68 6.86 6.07
N LEU A 183 -25.39 7.47 4.93
CA LEU A 183 -24.05 7.99 4.57
C LEU A 183 -24.06 9.52 4.65
N PRO A 184 -22.91 10.17 4.90
CA PRO A 184 -22.83 11.62 4.95
C PRO A 184 -22.92 12.21 3.52
N SER A 185 -23.43 13.44 3.39
CA SER A 185 -23.27 14.21 2.16
C SER A 185 -21.80 14.60 1.97
N TYR A 186 -21.22 14.28 0.82
CA TYR A 186 -19.87 14.72 0.45
C TYR A 186 -19.83 16.26 0.38
N ARG A 187 -19.10 16.89 1.31
CA ARG A 187 -18.72 18.31 1.23
C ARG A 187 -17.42 18.47 0.44
N GLU A 188 -17.27 19.63 -0.19
CA GLU A 188 -16.09 20.00 -0.97
C GLU A 188 -15.04 20.76 -0.12
N ASP A 189 -15.37 21.09 1.14
CA ASP A 189 -14.63 22.03 1.99
C ASP A 189 -14.47 21.54 3.45
N TYR A 190 -14.02 20.30 3.66
CA TYR A 190 -13.72 19.84 5.02
C TYR A 190 -12.47 20.54 5.60
N ASP A 191 -12.59 21.21 6.75
CA ASP A 191 -11.40 21.64 7.48
C ASP A 191 -10.71 20.41 8.10
N TYR A 192 -9.39 20.31 7.95
CA TYR A 192 -8.61 19.23 8.57
C TYR A 192 -8.75 19.24 10.08
N ASP A 193 -8.71 20.42 10.71
CA ASP A 193 -8.77 20.53 12.17
C ASP A 193 -10.15 20.12 12.71
N ASP A 194 -11.21 20.41 11.96
CA ASP A 194 -12.57 19.93 12.28
C ASP A 194 -12.71 18.42 12.12
N LEU A 195 -11.86 17.76 11.33
CA LEU A 195 -11.84 16.31 11.19
C LEU A 195 -10.90 15.63 12.18
N ARG A 196 -10.17 16.36 13.03
CA ARG A 196 -9.32 15.73 14.04
C ARG A 196 -10.18 15.10 15.13
N SER A 197 -9.96 13.81 15.33
CA SER A 197 -10.54 13.05 16.42
C SER A 197 -9.56 11.97 16.85
N PRO A 198 -9.64 11.46 18.09
CA PRO A 198 -8.83 10.31 18.49
C PRO A 198 -8.92 9.15 17.49
N GLN A 199 -10.09 8.90 16.90
CA GLN A 199 -10.29 7.84 15.90
C GLN A 199 -9.61 8.14 14.57
N ASN A 200 -9.67 9.39 14.08
CA ASN A 200 -9.03 9.74 12.80
C ASN A 200 -7.51 9.81 12.93
N GLU A 201 -7.01 10.21 14.10
CA GLU A 201 -5.58 10.23 14.40
C GLU A 201 -4.95 8.83 14.47
N GLU A 202 -5.75 7.77 14.61
CA GLU A 202 -5.30 6.38 14.43
C GLU A 202 -5.09 5.99 12.95
N GLY A 203 -5.54 6.81 11.99
CA GLY A 203 -5.44 6.53 10.56
C GLY A 203 -6.15 5.23 10.16
N VAL A 204 -5.41 4.29 9.58
CA VAL A 204 -5.91 2.94 9.27
C VAL A 204 -5.72 2.05 10.51
N SER A 205 -6.71 2.06 11.41
CA SER A 205 -6.69 1.35 12.69
C SER A 205 -7.00 -0.15 12.58
N CYS A 206 -6.91 -0.87 13.71
CA CYS A 206 -7.26 -2.30 13.78
C CYS A 206 -8.69 -2.58 13.29
N ALA A 207 -9.64 -1.71 13.65
CA ALA A 207 -11.05 -1.87 13.32
C ALA A 207 -11.32 -1.83 11.81
N VAL A 208 -10.53 -1.07 11.06
CA VAL A 208 -10.66 -0.96 9.60
C VAL A 208 -10.52 -2.33 8.92
N CYS A 209 -9.58 -3.16 9.39
CA CYS A 209 -9.30 -4.48 8.81
C CYS A 209 -10.04 -5.61 9.51
N HIS A 210 -10.27 -5.51 10.82
CA HIS A 210 -10.70 -6.65 11.63
C HIS A 210 -12.14 -6.57 12.13
N VAL A 211 -12.78 -5.40 12.24
CA VAL A 211 -14.07 -5.28 12.92
C VAL A 211 -15.19 -4.99 11.94
N ARG A 212 -16.26 -5.79 12.00
CA ARG A 212 -17.53 -5.50 11.30
C ARG A 212 -18.70 -5.94 12.17
N ASN A 213 -19.65 -5.05 12.46
CA ASN A 213 -20.86 -5.35 13.22
C ASN A 213 -20.55 -6.07 14.55
N ASP A 214 -19.59 -5.56 15.33
CA ASP A 214 -19.12 -6.13 16.61
C ASP A 214 -18.42 -7.49 16.55
N VAL A 215 -18.19 -8.03 15.35
CA VAL A 215 -17.44 -9.25 15.15
C VAL A 215 -16.02 -8.91 14.72
N VAL A 216 -15.05 -9.55 15.36
CA VAL A 216 -13.64 -9.50 14.98
C VAL A 216 -13.33 -10.64 14.01
N TYR A 217 -12.75 -10.31 12.87
CA TYR A 217 -12.40 -11.24 11.81
C TYR A 217 -10.90 -11.54 11.81
N THR A 218 -10.56 -12.79 11.58
CA THR A 218 -9.18 -13.28 11.43
C THR A 218 -9.02 -13.97 10.08
N GLY A 219 -7.86 -13.80 9.46
CA GLY A 219 -7.48 -14.54 8.25
C GLY A 219 -7.05 -15.99 8.52
N ARG A 220 -6.85 -16.37 9.79
CA ARG A 220 -6.57 -17.75 10.19
C ARG A 220 -7.85 -18.43 10.67
N PRO A 221 -8.06 -19.73 10.38
CA PRO A 221 -9.16 -20.49 10.95
C PRO A 221 -9.20 -20.38 12.48
N VAL A 222 -10.38 -20.23 13.04
CA VAL A 222 -10.58 -20.10 14.49
C VAL A 222 -10.39 -21.47 15.14
N THR A 223 -9.37 -21.59 16.00
CA THR A 223 -9.14 -22.80 16.80
C THR A 223 -9.96 -22.78 18.08
N SER A 224 -10.15 -23.94 18.73
CA SER A 224 -10.83 -24.01 20.03
C SER A 224 -10.13 -23.18 21.11
N GLU A 225 -8.80 -23.10 21.08
CA GLU A 225 -8.03 -22.27 22.00
C GLU A 225 -8.31 -20.77 21.78
N MET A 226 -8.32 -20.34 20.51
CA MET A 226 -8.64 -18.96 20.15
C MET A 226 -10.06 -18.60 20.55
N ALA A 227 -11.03 -19.47 20.27
CA ALA A 227 -12.43 -19.27 20.65
C ALA A 227 -12.59 -19.18 22.19
N THR A 228 -11.87 -20.01 22.94
CA THR A 228 -11.90 -19.97 24.42
C THR A 228 -11.34 -18.66 24.96
N LYS A 229 -10.20 -18.19 24.44
CA LYS A 229 -9.61 -16.90 24.83
C LYS A 229 -10.51 -15.72 24.43
N ALA A 230 -11.13 -15.80 23.25
CA ALA A 230 -12.04 -14.80 22.73
C ALA A 230 -13.38 -14.74 23.50
N GLY A 231 -13.79 -15.83 24.14
CA GLY A 231 -15.00 -15.93 24.97
C GLY A 231 -14.80 -15.56 26.45
N ALA A 232 -13.62 -15.08 26.86
CA ALA A 232 -13.42 -14.54 28.21
C ALA A 232 -14.25 -13.25 28.44
N ASP A 233 -14.46 -12.85 29.69
CA ASP A 233 -15.37 -11.75 30.09
C ASP A 233 -15.08 -10.40 29.40
N ASP A 234 -13.86 -10.20 28.89
CA ASP A 234 -13.41 -9.01 28.18
C ASP A 234 -13.02 -9.28 26.70
N GLY A 235 -13.29 -10.48 26.20
CA GLY A 235 -13.04 -10.90 24.82
C GLY A 235 -14.07 -10.37 23.81
N HIS A 236 -14.01 -10.90 22.59
CA HIS A 236 -14.86 -10.49 21.47
C HIS A 236 -15.24 -11.69 20.61
N GLU A 237 -16.39 -11.63 19.93
CA GLU A 237 -16.74 -12.64 18.96
C GLU A 237 -15.66 -12.71 17.86
N LEU A 238 -15.22 -13.93 17.53
CA LEU A 238 -14.17 -14.17 16.55
C LEU A 238 -14.71 -15.01 15.40
N ARG A 239 -14.55 -14.54 14.16
CA ARG A 239 -14.89 -15.29 12.94
C ARG A 239 -13.72 -15.36 11.98
N HIS A 240 -13.67 -16.44 11.20
CA HIS A 240 -12.70 -16.60 10.13
C HIS A 240 -13.22 -15.97 8.84
N ASP A 241 -12.39 -15.15 8.19
CA ASP A 241 -12.62 -14.71 6.82
C ASP A 241 -11.29 -14.76 6.05
N PRO A 242 -11.17 -15.65 5.04
CA PRO A 242 -9.92 -15.83 4.30
C PRO A 242 -9.51 -14.58 3.51
N ILE A 243 -10.40 -13.61 3.31
CA ILE A 243 -10.05 -12.39 2.59
C ILE A 243 -8.96 -11.58 3.30
N LEU A 244 -8.82 -11.70 4.62
CA LEU A 244 -7.76 -11.03 5.36
C LEU A 244 -6.35 -11.49 4.94
N ARG A 245 -6.24 -12.56 4.16
CA ARG A 245 -4.99 -13.04 3.56
C ARG A 245 -4.92 -12.83 2.04
N SER A 246 -6.01 -12.36 1.42
CA SER A 246 -6.10 -12.10 -0.02
C SER A 246 -5.55 -10.71 -0.39
N PRO A 247 -4.93 -10.55 -1.58
CA PRO A 247 -4.67 -9.24 -2.16
C PRO A 247 -5.92 -8.35 -2.31
N ASP A 248 -7.12 -8.93 -2.37
CA ASP A 248 -8.37 -8.18 -2.53
C ASP A 248 -8.66 -7.24 -1.35
N LEU A 249 -8.27 -7.62 -0.12
CA LEU A 249 -8.34 -6.72 1.04
C LEU A 249 -7.53 -5.45 0.77
N CYS A 250 -6.31 -5.62 0.25
CA CYS A 250 -5.40 -4.52 -0.05
C CYS A 250 -5.91 -3.67 -1.22
N ALA A 251 -6.58 -4.29 -2.21
CA ALA A 251 -7.15 -3.61 -3.36
C ALA A 251 -8.18 -2.55 -2.97
N GLY A 252 -8.86 -2.71 -1.83
CA GLY A 252 -9.79 -1.73 -1.28
C GLY A 252 -9.19 -0.34 -0.97
N CYS A 253 -7.86 -0.20 -0.96
CA CYS A 253 -7.16 1.10 -0.87
C CYS A 253 -6.00 1.23 -1.86
N HIS A 254 -5.38 0.12 -2.28
CA HIS A 254 -4.18 0.11 -3.13
C HIS A 254 -4.46 -0.24 -4.61
N GLU A 255 -5.71 -0.18 -5.03
CA GLU A 255 -6.14 -0.40 -6.42
C GLU A 255 -7.30 0.56 -6.75
N PHE A 256 -7.02 1.67 -7.44
CA PHE A 256 -8.05 2.64 -7.80
C PHE A 256 -7.68 3.52 -9.00
N ASN A 257 -8.71 4.00 -9.68
CA ASN A 257 -8.59 4.90 -10.82
C ASN A 257 -8.65 6.36 -10.40
N PHE A 258 -8.31 7.28 -11.31
CA PHE A 258 -8.49 8.70 -11.05
C PHE A 258 -9.98 9.03 -10.84
N PRO A 259 -10.34 9.79 -9.79
CA PRO A 259 -11.69 10.29 -9.63
C PRO A 259 -11.98 11.37 -10.69
N ASP A 260 -13.01 11.16 -11.51
CA ASP A 260 -13.51 12.16 -12.48
C ASP A 260 -14.47 13.15 -11.81
N ARG A 261 -15.17 12.68 -10.79
CA ARG A 261 -16.13 13.45 -10.00
C ARG A 261 -16.14 12.89 -8.58
N VAL A 262 -16.11 13.76 -7.58
CA VAL A 262 -16.13 13.38 -6.15
C VAL A 262 -17.40 13.78 -5.42
N SER A 263 -18.25 14.61 -6.05
CA SER A 263 -19.51 15.13 -5.51
C SER A 263 -20.64 15.04 -6.56
N PRO A 264 -21.87 14.64 -6.18
CA PRO A 264 -22.31 14.21 -4.85
C PRO A 264 -21.88 12.77 -4.49
N PHE A 265 -21.24 12.08 -5.42
CA PHE A 265 -20.65 10.75 -5.23
C PHE A 265 -19.38 10.60 -6.06
N ILE A 266 -18.52 9.66 -5.66
CA ILE A 266 -17.26 9.36 -6.34
C ILE A 266 -17.51 8.52 -7.60
N ALA A 267 -17.16 9.08 -8.75
CA ALA A 267 -17.13 8.40 -10.03
C ALA A 267 -15.69 8.37 -10.56
N TYR A 268 -15.26 7.20 -11.02
CA TYR A 268 -13.91 6.98 -11.49
C TYR A 268 -13.82 7.04 -13.01
N SER A 269 -12.70 7.58 -13.48
CA SER A 269 -12.21 7.44 -14.84
C SER A 269 -11.85 5.98 -15.14
N PRO A 270 -11.60 5.61 -16.41
CA PRO A 270 -11.05 4.30 -16.76
C PRO A 270 -9.51 4.23 -16.60
N HIS A 271 -8.87 5.27 -16.08
CA HIS A 271 -7.41 5.38 -16.01
C HIS A 271 -6.91 5.11 -14.59
N PRO A 272 -5.93 4.20 -14.41
CA PRO A 272 -5.43 3.86 -13.08
C PRO A 272 -4.61 5.01 -12.48
N MET A 273 -4.94 5.39 -11.25
CA MET A 273 -4.13 6.30 -10.44
C MET A 273 -3.15 5.49 -9.59
N GLN A 274 -3.60 4.37 -9.04
CA GLN A 274 -2.77 3.42 -8.33
C GLN A 274 -3.14 1.99 -8.72
N ALA A 275 -2.10 1.21 -9.04
CA ALA A 275 -2.21 -0.05 -9.76
C ALA A 275 -1.57 -1.26 -9.04
N THR A 276 -1.29 -1.14 -7.74
CA THR A 276 -0.30 -1.98 -7.06
C THR A 276 -0.71 -3.45 -7.01
N VAL A 277 -1.99 -3.75 -6.83
CA VAL A 277 -2.47 -5.14 -6.76
C VAL A 277 -2.40 -5.80 -8.13
N SER A 278 -2.89 -5.14 -9.17
CA SER A 278 -2.80 -5.63 -10.56
C SER A 278 -1.36 -5.81 -11.00
N GLU A 279 -0.48 -4.86 -10.68
CA GLU A 279 0.96 -4.98 -10.93
C GLU A 279 1.55 -6.22 -10.24
N PHE A 280 1.23 -6.43 -8.97
CA PHE A 280 1.67 -7.59 -8.20
C PHE A 280 1.18 -8.91 -8.82
N LEU A 281 -0.11 -9.01 -9.17
CA LEU A 281 -0.70 -10.20 -9.76
C LEU A 281 -0.06 -10.53 -11.13
N ALA A 282 0.19 -9.51 -11.95
CA ALA A 282 0.84 -9.67 -13.25
C ALA A 282 2.27 -10.21 -13.13
N HIS A 283 2.99 -9.87 -12.07
CA HIS A 283 4.34 -10.40 -11.81
C HIS A 283 4.33 -11.78 -11.14
N ARG A 284 3.37 -12.05 -10.24
CA ARG A 284 3.18 -13.39 -9.65
C ARG A 284 2.99 -14.46 -10.73
N GLN A 285 2.25 -14.15 -11.78
CA GLN A 285 2.01 -15.08 -12.91
C GLN A 285 3.26 -15.40 -13.73
N LYS A 286 4.29 -14.54 -13.69
CA LYS A 286 5.51 -14.69 -14.51
C LYS A 286 6.62 -15.51 -13.84
N GLY A 287 6.44 -15.94 -12.57
CA GLY A 287 7.47 -16.64 -11.80
C GLY A 287 7.07 -18.03 -11.32
N SER A 288 8.06 -18.88 -11.05
CA SER A 288 7.90 -20.24 -10.48
C SER A 288 8.08 -20.29 -8.95
N ALA A 289 8.26 -19.14 -8.31
CA ALA A 289 8.47 -19.05 -6.86
C ALA A 289 7.15 -19.28 -6.09
N PRO A 290 7.19 -19.85 -4.88
CA PRO A 290 5.99 -20.02 -4.05
C PRO A 290 5.22 -18.70 -3.90
N ALA A 291 3.89 -18.79 -3.87
CA ALA A 291 2.96 -17.68 -3.82
C ALA A 291 3.17 -16.85 -2.55
N THR A 292 4.08 -15.89 -2.62
CA THR A 292 4.21 -14.84 -1.59
C THR A 292 2.94 -14.00 -1.67
N THR A 293 2.30 -13.72 -0.54
CA THR A 293 1.12 -12.85 -0.47
C THR A 293 1.52 -11.45 -0.02
N CYS A 294 0.65 -10.46 -0.24
CA CYS A 294 0.83 -9.10 0.29
C CYS A 294 1.08 -9.17 1.81
N THR A 295 0.26 -9.92 2.54
CA THR A 295 0.37 -10.11 4.00
C THR A 295 1.63 -10.87 4.41
N GLY A 296 2.12 -11.80 3.59
CA GLY A 296 3.37 -12.53 3.83
C GLY A 296 4.62 -11.66 3.74
N CYS A 297 4.58 -10.53 3.02
CA CYS A 297 5.66 -9.54 2.97
C CYS A 297 5.42 -8.34 3.91
N HIS A 298 4.20 -7.79 3.90
CA HIS A 298 3.83 -6.53 4.55
C HIS A 298 3.20 -6.69 5.94
N LEU A 299 2.85 -7.89 6.40
CA LEU A 299 2.28 -8.11 7.75
C LEU A 299 2.98 -9.29 8.45
N ARG A 300 4.32 -9.36 8.32
CA ARG A 300 5.11 -10.50 8.82
C ARG A 300 5.06 -10.67 10.34
N GLN A 301 5.04 -11.94 10.76
CA GLN A 301 5.41 -12.46 12.09
C GLN A 301 4.90 -11.61 13.28
N ASP A 302 3.58 -11.43 13.30
CA ASP A 302 2.80 -10.79 14.37
C ASP A 302 3.18 -9.32 14.66
N ALA A 303 3.78 -8.64 13.67
CA ALA A 303 4.24 -7.27 13.85
C ALA A 303 3.38 -6.23 13.10
N HIS A 304 2.41 -6.57 12.26
CA HIS A 304 1.61 -5.56 11.53
C HIS A 304 2.45 -4.41 10.89
N ILE A 305 3.74 -4.66 10.60
CA ILE A 305 4.69 -3.67 10.05
C ILE A 305 4.43 -3.59 8.56
N ALA A 306 3.59 -2.63 8.16
CA ALA A 306 3.10 -2.47 6.80
C ALA A 306 4.20 -2.24 5.72
N SER A 307 5.44 -1.88 6.07
CA SER A 307 6.51 -1.70 5.08
C SER A 307 7.94 -1.74 5.67
N PRO A 308 8.92 -2.36 5.00
CA PRO A 308 10.33 -2.19 5.35
C PRO A 308 10.82 -0.74 5.20
N LEU A 309 10.21 0.05 4.31
CA LEU A 309 10.59 1.45 4.10
C LEU A 309 10.14 2.38 5.23
N SER A 310 9.23 1.94 6.12
CA SER A 310 8.91 2.69 7.34
C SER A 310 10.01 2.58 8.39
N HIS A 311 11.02 1.75 8.18
CA HIS A 311 12.18 1.59 9.06
C HIS A 311 13.47 1.93 8.31
N ARG A 312 13.93 3.19 8.45
CA ARG A 312 15.11 3.71 7.75
C ARG A 312 16.36 2.84 7.92
N GLU A 313 16.55 2.25 9.10
CA GLU A 313 17.67 1.35 9.41
C GLU A 313 17.63 0.02 8.64
N ALA A 314 16.44 -0.43 8.23
CA ALA A 314 16.28 -1.66 7.47
C ALA A 314 16.66 -1.47 5.98
N ILE A 315 16.62 -0.23 5.47
CA ILE A 315 16.73 0.07 4.03
C ILE A 315 18.00 -0.49 3.39
N PRO A 316 19.21 -0.30 3.94
CA PRO A 316 20.43 -0.86 3.34
C PRO A 316 20.42 -2.40 3.27
N HIS A 317 19.61 -3.06 4.10
CA HIS A 317 19.47 -4.51 4.14
C HIS A 317 18.41 -5.04 3.15
N VAL A 318 17.49 -4.20 2.68
CA VAL A 318 16.47 -4.55 1.67
C VAL A 318 16.77 -4.04 0.28
N ILE A 319 17.50 -2.93 0.13
CA ILE A 319 17.84 -2.34 -1.16
C ILE A 319 19.36 -2.20 -1.22
N GLN A 320 19.96 -2.96 -2.14
CA GLN A 320 21.40 -2.97 -2.35
C GLN A 320 21.70 -2.15 -3.60
N ILE A 321 22.45 -1.06 -3.45
CA ILE A 321 22.85 -0.19 -4.55
C ILE A 321 24.37 -0.16 -4.61
N ARG A 322 24.92 -0.37 -5.81
CA ARG A 322 26.35 -0.28 -6.08
C ARG A 322 26.56 0.57 -7.32
N PHE A 323 27.61 1.37 -7.28
CA PHE A 323 28.05 2.12 -8.45
C PHE A 323 29.37 1.55 -8.95
N HIS A 324 29.61 1.69 -10.25
CA HIS A 324 30.91 1.44 -10.84
C HIS A 324 31.16 2.47 -11.92
N THR A 325 32.22 3.25 -11.77
CA THR A 325 32.59 4.29 -12.72
C THR A 325 33.84 3.89 -13.47
N ARG A 326 33.78 3.98 -14.80
CA ARG A 326 34.95 3.86 -15.66
C ARG A 326 34.97 5.03 -16.64
N GLN A 327 35.94 5.93 -16.48
CA GLN A 327 36.01 7.20 -17.23
C GLN A 327 34.69 7.96 -17.07
N SER A 328 34.00 8.29 -18.17
CA SER A 328 32.73 9.00 -18.16
C SER A 328 31.50 8.09 -18.24
N LEU A 329 31.66 6.79 -18.00
CA LEU A 329 30.56 5.83 -17.96
C LEU A 329 30.27 5.43 -16.51
N LEU A 330 29.07 5.80 -16.02
CA LEU A 330 28.58 5.42 -14.70
C LEU A 330 27.64 4.23 -14.83
N LYS A 331 27.91 3.15 -14.11
CA LYS A 331 27.00 2.02 -13.95
C LYS A 331 26.42 2.03 -12.56
N MET A 332 25.12 1.82 -12.44
CA MET A 332 24.42 1.59 -11.19
C MET A 332 23.80 0.20 -11.21
N GLN A 333 24.19 -0.66 -10.28
CA GLN A 333 23.48 -1.91 -10.01
C GLN A 333 22.56 -1.70 -8.82
N ILE A 334 21.30 -2.08 -8.99
CA ILE A 334 20.30 -2.09 -7.92
C ILE A 334 19.72 -3.49 -7.79
N ARG A 335 19.75 -4.01 -6.56
CA ARG A 335 19.20 -5.32 -6.21
C ARG A 335 18.22 -5.19 -5.03
N ILE A 336 17.00 -5.68 -5.24
CA ILE A 336 15.93 -5.72 -4.24
C ILE A 336 15.37 -7.16 -4.23
N PRO A 337 15.80 -8.00 -3.28
CA PRO A 337 15.23 -9.34 -3.13
C PRO A 337 13.85 -9.29 -2.46
N ARG A 338 13.03 -10.32 -2.69
CA ARG A 338 11.71 -10.51 -2.06
C ARG A 338 10.74 -9.35 -2.33
N ILE A 339 10.58 -8.99 -3.60
CA ILE A 339 9.65 -7.96 -4.06
C ILE A 339 8.74 -8.50 -5.16
N GLY A 340 7.42 -8.36 -4.99
CA GLY A 340 6.42 -8.93 -5.89
C GLY A 340 5.80 -7.96 -6.90
N HIS A 341 6.11 -6.67 -6.81
CA HIS A 341 5.54 -5.60 -7.64
C HIS A 341 6.66 -4.65 -8.12
N PRO A 342 6.41 -3.75 -9.08
CA PRO A 342 7.37 -2.75 -9.52
C PRO A 342 7.92 -1.91 -8.36
N PHE A 343 9.13 -1.37 -8.55
CA PHE A 343 9.73 -0.41 -7.65
C PHE A 343 10.07 0.90 -8.39
N PRO A 344 9.52 2.04 -7.95
CA PRO A 344 8.49 2.20 -6.91
C PRO A 344 7.05 1.89 -7.41
N THR A 345 6.27 1.06 -6.70
CA THR A 345 4.81 0.97 -6.94
C THR A 345 4.07 2.06 -6.14
N GLY A 346 2.75 2.16 -6.32
CA GLY A 346 1.87 3.08 -5.62
C GLY A 346 1.19 4.07 -6.57
N ASP A 347 0.87 5.24 -6.05
CA ASP A 347 0.42 6.40 -6.83
C ASP A 347 1.50 6.89 -7.82
N LEU A 348 1.10 7.83 -8.67
CA LEU A 348 1.93 8.34 -9.77
C LEU A 348 3.01 9.34 -9.34
N PHE A 349 3.06 9.71 -8.07
CA PHE A 349 4.04 10.66 -7.57
C PHE A 349 5.30 9.96 -7.06
N ARG A 350 5.23 8.65 -6.78
CA ARG A 350 6.38 7.86 -6.31
C ARG A 350 7.47 7.78 -7.38
N GLN A 351 8.68 8.21 -7.01
CA GLN A 351 9.84 8.20 -7.91
C GLN A 351 11.10 7.74 -7.18
N VAL A 352 12.02 7.14 -7.92
CA VAL A 352 13.41 7.01 -7.46
C VAL A 352 14.27 7.95 -8.30
N ARG A 353 14.96 8.87 -7.63
CA ARG A 353 15.88 9.82 -8.25
C ARG A 353 17.31 9.33 -8.07
N VAL A 354 18.05 9.25 -9.17
CA VAL A 354 19.48 8.95 -9.22
C VAL A 354 20.21 10.22 -9.60
N ARG A 355 21.11 10.69 -8.74
CA ARG A 355 21.97 11.84 -9.02
C ARG A 355 23.43 11.47 -8.99
N ALA A 356 24.21 12.13 -9.84
CA ALA A 356 25.66 12.04 -9.83
C ALA A 356 26.25 13.45 -9.90
N PHE A 357 27.33 13.68 -9.17
CA PHE A 357 27.98 14.96 -9.04
C PHE A 357 29.47 14.85 -9.36
N SER A 358 30.04 15.92 -9.89
CA SER A 358 31.49 16.06 -10.05
C SER A 358 32.18 16.33 -8.72
N ASP A 359 33.51 16.31 -8.72
CA ASP A 359 34.32 16.64 -7.55
C ASP A 359 34.09 18.07 -7.04
N GLY A 360 33.81 19.01 -7.95
CA GLY A 360 33.42 20.38 -7.63
C GLY A 360 31.96 20.56 -7.22
N GLY A 361 31.19 19.47 -7.05
CA GLY A 361 29.79 19.50 -6.63
C GLY A 361 28.78 19.87 -7.72
N ARG A 362 29.21 19.96 -9.00
CA ARG A 362 28.29 20.22 -10.11
C ARG A 362 27.50 18.96 -10.44
N GLU A 363 26.18 19.09 -10.62
CA GLU A 363 25.33 17.97 -11.04
C GLU A 363 25.67 17.53 -12.48
N LEU A 364 25.88 16.22 -12.63
CA LEU A 364 26.19 15.55 -13.90
C LEU A 364 25.03 14.70 -14.41
N LEU A 365 24.15 14.28 -13.51
CA LEU A 365 22.99 13.43 -13.78
C LEU A 365 21.87 13.75 -12.78
N ASP A 366 20.64 13.89 -13.29
CA ASP A 366 19.38 13.70 -12.55
C ASP A 366 18.53 12.76 -13.41
N TYR A 367 18.43 11.49 -13.01
CA TYR A 367 17.64 10.48 -13.68
C TYR A 367 16.50 10.00 -12.78
N ARG A 368 15.30 9.87 -13.36
CA ARG A 368 14.09 9.48 -12.65
C ARG A 368 13.60 8.11 -13.11
N ILE A 369 13.50 7.19 -12.17
CA ILE A 369 12.82 5.91 -12.30
C ILE A 369 11.39 6.13 -11.81
N ALA A 370 10.43 6.16 -12.74
CA ALA A 370 9.07 6.60 -12.47
C ALA A 370 8.08 6.09 -13.53
N ARG A 371 6.80 6.08 -13.17
CA ARG A 371 5.71 6.08 -14.15
C ARG A 371 5.28 7.53 -14.40
N ILE A 372 5.25 7.93 -15.66
CA ILE A 372 4.81 9.25 -16.09
C ILE A 372 3.49 9.11 -16.82
N VAL A 373 2.52 9.92 -16.39
CA VAL A 373 1.16 9.96 -16.95
C VAL A 373 0.90 11.37 -17.50
N ASN A 374 0.32 11.45 -18.68
CA ASN A 374 -0.10 12.72 -19.25
C ASN A 374 -1.25 13.33 -18.41
N ASN A 375 -1.10 14.55 -17.92
CA ASN A 375 -2.10 15.15 -17.02
C ASN A 375 -3.45 15.44 -17.71
N ALA A 376 -3.47 15.64 -19.03
CA ALA A 376 -4.70 15.94 -19.76
C ALA A 376 -5.46 14.68 -20.20
N THR A 377 -4.74 13.61 -20.55
CA THR A 377 -5.34 12.37 -21.08
C THR A 377 -5.34 11.21 -20.09
N LEU A 378 -4.64 11.34 -18.97
CA LEU A 378 -4.45 10.31 -17.93
C LEU A 378 -3.85 8.99 -18.47
N LYS A 379 -3.25 9.03 -19.66
CA LYS A 379 -2.54 7.90 -20.26
C LYS A 379 -1.09 7.84 -19.81
N ILE A 380 -0.57 6.63 -19.64
CA ILE A 380 0.85 6.39 -19.36
C ILE A 380 1.65 6.84 -20.59
N GLU A 381 2.56 7.80 -20.41
CA GLU A 381 3.50 8.27 -21.43
C GLU A 381 4.80 7.47 -21.38
N SER A 382 5.27 7.15 -20.18
CA SER A 382 6.44 6.31 -19.96
C SER A 382 6.36 5.60 -18.62
N ASP A 383 7.00 4.43 -18.51
CA ASP A 383 7.15 3.70 -17.26
C ASP A 383 8.56 3.09 -17.22
N THR A 384 9.46 3.72 -16.47
CA THR A 384 10.85 3.28 -16.31
C THR A 384 11.08 2.52 -15.01
N ARG A 385 9.99 2.21 -14.28
CA ARG A 385 10.07 1.55 -12.98
C ARG A 385 10.68 0.16 -13.10
N LEU A 386 11.35 -0.24 -12.04
CA LEU A 386 12.07 -1.51 -12.01
C LEU A 386 11.08 -2.64 -11.78
N LEU A 387 11.08 -3.61 -12.69
CA LEU A 387 10.16 -4.73 -12.67
C LEU A 387 10.79 -5.96 -12.02
N PRO A 388 10.10 -6.66 -11.11
CA PRO A 388 10.61 -7.89 -10.54
C PRO A 388 10.55 -9.06 -11.52
N VAL A 389 11.57 -9.90 -11.47
CA VAL A 389 11.64 -11.22 -12.11
C VAL A 389 11.87 -12.25 -11.01
N ASN A 390 11.00 -13.25 -10.89
CA ASN A 390 11.06 -14.26 -9.81
C ASN A 390 11.22 -13.63 -8.41
N GLN A 391 10.36 -12.64 -8.11
CA GLN A 391 10.33 -11.91 -6.84
C GLN A 391 11.64 -11.18 -6.48
N THR A 392 12.46 -10.84 -7.47
CA THR A 392 13.71 -10.10 -7.29
C THR A 392 13.84 -9.05 -8.37
N ILE A 393 14.27 -7.86 -7.98
CA ILE A 393 14.82 -6.87 -8.91
C ILE A 393 16.33 -6.99 -8.82
N ASP A 394 17.00 -7.21 -9.95
CA ASP A 394 18.45 -7.13 -10.10
C ASP A 394 18.70 -6.49 -11.47
N THR A 395 19.02 -5.21 -11.49
CA THR A 395 19.06 -4.41 -12.72
C THR A 395 20.31 -3.54 -12.73
N GLU A 396 20.95 -3.47 -13.90
CA GLU A 396 22.03 -2.54 -14.19
C GLU A 396 21.48 -1.38 -15.04
N LEU A 397 21.71 -0.14 -14.58
CA LEU A 397 21.47 1.07 -15.36
C LEU A 397 22.81 1.70 -15.72
N VAL A 398 22.95 2.16 -16.96
CA VAL A 398 24.20 2.70 -17.49
C VAL A 398 23.97 4.12 -17.99
N PHE A 399 24.80 5.05 -17.52
CA PHE A 399 24.70 6.47 -17.80
C PHE A 399 26.00 6.99 -18.41
N PRO A 400 26.00 7.37 -19.70
CA PRO A 400 27.09 8.14 -20.28
C PRO A 400 27.04 9.58 -19.75
N LEU A 401 28.15 10.04 -19.19
CA LEU A 401 28.29 11.37 -18.58
C LEU A 401 29.33 12.20 -19.35
N ARG A 402 29.38 13.50 -19.04
CA ARG A 402 30.39 14.41 -19.62
C ARG A 402 31.77 14.26 -18.98
N GLU A 403 31.82 13.78 -17.75
CA GLU A 403 33.03 13.54 -16.97
C GLU A 403 32.77 12.47 -15.90
N ALA A 404 33.83 12.02 -15.23
CA ALA A 404 33.72 11.03 -14.16
C ALA A 404 33.07 11.66 -12.90
N PRO A 405 32.00 11.07 -12.35
CA PRO A 405 31.39 11.55 -11.12
C PRO A 405 32.19 11.09 -9.89
N SER A 406 32.22 11.93 -8.86
CA SER A 406 32.86 11.62 -7.58
C SER A 406 31.86 11.13 -6.54
N ARG A 407 30.63 11.66 -6.57
CA ARG A 407 29.58 11.40 -5.58
C ARG A 407 28.25 11.07 -6.25
N CYS A 408 27.59 10.03 -5.76
CA CYS A 408 26.32 9.53 -6.24
C CYS A 408 25.31 9.51 -5.12
N GLU A 409 24.06 9.78 -5.47
CA GLU A 409 22.92 9.73 -4.56
C GLU A 409 21.77 8.98 -5.22
N VAL A 410 21.05 8.20 -4.41
CA VAL A 410 19.78 7.61 -4.82
C VAL A 410 18.76 7.88 -3.73
N GLU A 411 17.63 8.46 -4.10
CA GLU A 411 16.57 8.85 -3.18
C GLU A 411 15.23 8.32 -3.68
N TYR A 412 14.43 7.77 -2.77
CA TYR A 412 13.02 7.53 -2.99
C TYR A 412 12.25 8.79 -2.61
N LEU A 413 11.45 9.29 -3.54
CA LEU A 413 10.67 10.51 -3.40
C LEU A 413 9.21 10.11 -3.27
N PHE A 414 8.55 10.61 -2.22
CA PHE A 414 7.13 10.39 -2.04
C PHE A 414 6.35 11.18 -3.09
N GLU A 415 6.57 12.49 -3.18
CA GLU A 415 5.80 13.36 -4.08
C GLU A 415 6.66 13.89 -5.24
N GLY A 416 7.42 13.01 -5.89
CA GLY A 416 8.52 13.35 -6.83
C GLY A 416 8.12 14.30 -7.97
N ARG A 417 6.93 14.13 -8.53
CA ARG A 417 6.46 14.98 -9.65
C ARG A 417 6.04 16.38 -9.21
N ILE A 418 5.65 16.54 -7.95
CA ILE A 418 5.12 17.77 -7.40
C ILE A 418 6.00 18.31 -6.26
N GLU A 419 7.28 17.90 -6.18
CA GLU A 419 8.25 18.35 -5.17
C GLU A 419 8.25 19.88 -5.01
N HIS A 420 8.10 20.61 -6.10
CA HIS A 420 8.08 22.08 -6.15
C HIS A 420 6.86 22.71 -5.46
N THR A 421 5.77 21.95 -5.28
CA THR A 421 4.55 22.37 -4.58
C THR A 421 4.63 22.11 -3.08
N LEU A 422 5.58 21.28 -2.63
CA LEU A 422 5.69 20.93 -1.22
C LEU A 422 6.18 22.14 -0.41
N PRO A 423 5.67 22.32 0.83
CA PRO A 423 6.11 23.41 1.68
C PRO A 423 7.61 23.33 1.94
N ARG A 424 8.30 24.47 1.88
CA ARG A 424 9.73 24.54 2.22
C ARG A 424 9.99 24.02 3.64
N ALA A 425 9.09 24.34 4.57
CA ALA A 425 9.15 23.92 5.97
C ALA A 425 8.87 22.41 6.20
N MET A 426 8.33 21.69 5.22
CA MET A 426 8.10 20.24 5.38
C MET A 426 9.44 19.52 5.56
N PRO A 427 9.58 18.65 6.59
CA PRO A 427 10.83 17.95 6.86
C PRO A 427 11.30 17.10 5.68
N ASP A 428 12.61 16.96 5.51
CA ASP A 428 13.19 16.19 4.39
C ASP A 428 12.80 14.71 4.46
N GLU A 429 12.66 14.18 5.66
CA GLU A 429 12.19 12.82 5.91
C GLU A 429 10.75 12.56 5.47
N GLU A 430 9.93 13.60 5.38
CA GLU A 430 8.56 13.53 4.87
C GLU A 430 8.52 13.68 3.34
N LYS A 431 9.56 14.27 2.74
CA LYS A 431 9.69 14.42 1.29
C LYS A 431 10.32 13.21 0.64
N ARG A 432 11.33 12.62 1.30
CA ARG A 432 12.18 11.60 0.72
C ARG A 432 12.83 10.65 1.72
N ILE A 433 13.32 9.56 1.16
CA ILE A 433 14.15 8.56 1.82
C ILE A 433 15.45 8.45 1.03
N VAL A 434 16.59 8.58 1.70
CA VAL A 434 17.90 8.34 1.09
C VAL A 434 18.15 6.84 1.02
N LEU A 435 18.28 6.29 -0.18
CA LEU A 435 18.61 4.88 -0.44
C LEU A 435 20.12 4.67 -0.57
N PHE A 436 20.83 5.67 -1.10
CA PHE A 436 22.27 5.68 -1.21
C PHE A 436 22.78 7.13 -1.21
N SER A 437 23.90 7.39 -0.53
CA SER A 437 24.67 8.63 -0.67
C SER A 437 26.12 8.32 -0.38
N GLY A 438 26.99 8.46 -1.38
CA GLY A 438 28.39 8.12 -1.23
C GLY A 438 29.19 8.24 -2.52
N PRO A 439 30.41 7.72 -2.54
CA PRO A 439 31.25 7.68 -3.74
C PRO A 439 30.60 6.90 -4.89
N CYS A 440 30.82 7.32 -6.14
CA CYS A 440 30.35 6.60 -7.34
C CYS A 440 31.28 5.42 -7.73
N LYS A 441 31.62 4.53 -6.79
CA LYS A 441 32.58 3.44 -7.02
C LYS A 441 32.21 2.12 -6.35
#